data_AF-A0A2E8L5N8-F1
#
_entry.id   AF-A0A2E8L5N8-F1
#
_cell.length_a   1.000
_cell.length_b   1.000
_cell.length_c   1.000
_cell.angle_alpha   90.00
_cell.angle_beta   90.00
_cell.angle_gamma   90.00
#
_symmetry.space_group_name_H-M   'P 1'
#
loop_
_entity.id
_entity.type
_entity.pdbx_description
1 polymer ?
#
loop_
_entity_poly.entity_id
_entity_poly.type
_entity_poly.pdbx_seq_one_letter_code
_entity_poly.pdbx_strand_id
1 'polypeptide(L)'
;MKSQIHSIKVAASKALTKLVMRALASARSEFEARASRTVGLEPPDIGKEAESIGKRFMENLNGYFDEIGVPASTHTEAETEKFEDLNQIDHDHLEAMVAMEEMIKQRGTSDIAGMRNFTARLESLLPGIRVDEANNPIDPDQIGDCFYEAIKPLELDAQHLLIIYREFDLSVLGELETVVAKSNAMLASMGVMPDLETAVQISAKPAEMSVIDPQEPLSQQIGEQPKAENELERPNYAG
;
A
#
# COMPACT_ATOMS: atom_id res chain seq x y z
N MET A 1 -5.92 -23.13 2.20
CA MET A 1 -5.66 -22.03 3.14
C MET A 1 -4.16 -21.91 3.45
N LYS A 2 -3.53 -22.82 4.22
CA LYS A 2 -2.06 -22.77 4.45
C LYS A 2 -1.19 -22.79 3.18
N SER A 3 -1.63 -23.51 2.13
CA SER A 3 -0.94 -23.51 0.83
C SER A 3 -1.03 -22.19 0.07
N GLN A 4 -2.09 -21.38 0.25
CA GLN A 4 -2.26 -20.12 -0.48
C GLN A 4 -1.33 -19.04 0.08
N ILE A 5 -1.28 -18.91 1.41
CA ILE A 5 -0.35 -18.01 2.11
C ILE A 5 1.10 -18.40 1.78
N HIS A 6 1.43 -19.69 1.81
CA HIS A 6 2.78 -20.15 1.43
C HIS A 6 3.14 -19.78 -0.02
N SER A 7 2.22 -19.98 -0.97
CA SER A 7 2.45 -19.61 -2.36
C SER A 7 2.65 -18.10 -2.54
N ILE A 8 1.87 -17.27 -1.83
CA ILE A 8 2.04 -15.81 -1.85
C ILE A 8 3.35 -15.38 -1.20
N LYS A 9 3.71 -15.96 -0.05
CA LYS A 9 5.02 -15.75 0.60
C LYS A 9 6.15 -15.98 -0.40
N VAL A 10 6.20 -17.14 -1.04
CA VAL A 10 7.26 -17.47 -2.01
C VAL A 10 7.27 -16.49 -3.19
N ALA A 11 6.11 -16.17 -3.76
CA ALA A 11 6.00 -15.29 -4.91
C ALA A 11 6.38 -13.83 -4.58
N ALA A 12 5.83 -13.28 -3.50
CA ALA A 12 6.07 -11.91 -3.04
C ALA A 12 7.52 -11.73 -2.58
N SER A 13 8.05 -12.65 -1.75
CA SER A 13 9.44 -12.59 -1.30
C SER A 13 10.41 -12.62 -2.47
N LYS A 14 10.18 -13.49 -3.46
CA LYS A 14 11.02 -13.53 -4.68
C LYS A 14 10.90 -12.25 -5.51
N ALA A 15 9.69 -11.73 -5.69
CA ALA A 15 9.46 -10.51 -6.47
C ALA A 15 10.14 -9.30 -5.83
N LEU A 16 9.90 -9.08 -4.53
CA LEU A 16 10.47 -7.96 -3.78
C LEU A 16 11.99 -8.07 -3.67
N THR A 17 12.54 -9.26 -3.40
CA THR A 17 14.00 -9.47 -3.37
C THR A 17 14.63 -9.14 -4.72
N LYS A 18 13.97 -9.49 -5.84
CA LYS A 18 14.46 -9.11 -7.17
C LYS A 18 14.49 -7.58 -7.37
N LEU A 19 13.48 -6.88 -6.86
CA LEU A 19 13.44 -5.42 -6.92
C LEU A 19 14.52 -4.79 -6.04
N VAL A 20 14.80 -5.35 -4.86
CA VAL A 20 15.92 -4.96 -3.99
C VAL A 20 17.25 -5.15 -4.72
N MET A 21 17.48 -6.30 -5.37
CA MET A 21 18.70 -6.53 -6.16
C MET A 21 18.85 -5.51 -7.30
N ARG A 22 17.74 -5.11 -7.94
CA ARG A 22 17.74 -4.02 -8.93
C ARG A 22 18.12 -2.68 -8.30
N ALA A 23 17.55 -2.34 -7.15
CA ALA A 23 17.86 -1.12 -6.41
C ALA A 23 19.36 -1.04 -6.07
N LEU A 24 19.93 -2.13 -5.56
CA LEU A 24 21.36 -2.20 -5.20
C LEU A 24 22.28 -2.07 -6.42
N ALA A 25 21.88 -2.64 -7.57
CA ALA A 25 22.62 -2.47 -8.82
C ALA A 25 22.57 -1.02 -9.34
N SER A 26 21.43 -0.35 -9.22
CA SER A 26 21.30 1.08 -9.54
C SER A 26 22.13 1.95 -8.58
N ALA A 27 22.07 1.66 -7.27
CA ALA A 27 22.84 2.38 -6.26
C ALA A 27 24.34 2.26 -6.50
N ARG A 28 24.82 1.06 -6.84
CA ARG A 28 26.19 0.83 -7.28
C ARG A 28 26.58 1.73 -8.46
N SER A 29 25.72 1.79 -9.48
CA SER A 29 25.98 2.60 -10.68
C SER A 29 26.05 4.10 -10.32
N GLU A 30 25.21 4.57 -9.40
CA GLU A 30 25.24 5.95 -8.92
C GLU A 30 26.50 6.24 -8.08
N PHE A 31 26.94 5.30 -7.24
CA PHE A 31 28.22 5.42 -6.53
C PHE A 31 29.40 5.54 -7.49
N GLU A 32 29.48 4.68 -8.51
CA GLU A 32 30.53 4.73 -9.53
C GLU A 32 30.49 6.06 -10.32
N ALA A 33 29.30 6.56 -10.65
CA ALA A 33 29.12 7.84 -11.32
C ALA A 33 29.55 9.03 -10.43
N ARG A 34 29.24 8.99 -9.12
CA ARG A 34 29.64 10.03 -8.16
C ARG A 34 31.14 10.00 -7.89
N ALA A 35 31.74 8.82 -7.72
CA ALA A 35 33.18 8.65 -7.58
C ALA A 35 33.95 9.18 -8.79
N SER A 36 33.41 9.00 -10.01
CA SER A 36 34.01 9.54 -11.23
C SER A 36 33.98 11.07 -11.31
N ARG A 37 33.04 11.73 -10.60
CA ARG A 37 32.86 13.19 -10.57
C ARG A 37 33.58 13.87 -9.40
N THR A 38 33.99 13.11 -8.38
CA THR A 38 34.57 13.63 -7.14
C THR A 38 35.87 12.92 -6.83
N VAL A 39 37.00 13.62 -6.99
CA VAL A 39 38.33 13.07 -6.69
C VAL A 39 38.44 12.72 -5.21
N GLY A 40 38.75 11.46 -4.90
CA GLY A 40 38.99 10.98 -3.53
C GLY A 40 37.79 10.37 -2.82
N LEU A 41 36.64 10.20 -3.49
CA LEU A 41 35.51 9.45 -2.94
C LEU A 41 35.68 7.95 -3.26
N GLU A 42 35.84 7.11 -2.24
CA GLU A 42 35.85 5.65 -2.38
C GLU A 42 34.40 5.12 -2.28
N PRO A 43 33.85 4.53 -3.34
CA PRO A 43 32.47 4.02 -3.31
C PRO A 43 32.39 2.76 -2.41
N PRO A 44 31.29 2.57 -1.68
CA PRO A 44 31.10 1.37 -0.87
C PRO A 44 30.99 0.15 -1.78
N ASP A 45 31.52 -0.99 -1.32
CA ASP A 45 31.48 -2.25 -2.07
C ASP A 45 30.12 -2.96 -1.95
N ILE A 46 29.05 -2.22 -2.26
CA ILE A 46 27.68 -2.72 -2.24
C ILE A 46 27.49 -3.89 -3.22
N GLY A 47 28.36 -3.99 -4.23
CA GLY A 47 28.35 -5.09 -5.20
C GLY A 47 28.67 -6.44 -4.57
N LYS A 48 29.65 -6.52 -3.67
CA LYS A 48 29.96 -7.76 -2.95
C LYS A 48 28.89 -8.11 -1.91
N GLU A 49 28.27 -7.10 -1.30
CA GLU A 49 27.25 -7.30 -0.27
C GLU A 49 25.84 -7.54 -0.83
N ALA A 50 25.58 -7.28 -2.11
CA ALA A 50 24.24 -7.33 -2.69
C ALA A 50 23.53 -8.66 -2.47
N GLU A 51 24.23 -9.79 -2.69
CA GLU A 51 23.69 -11.13 -2.44
C GLU A 51 23.34 -11.34 -0.95
N SER A 52 24.21 -10.90 -0.05
CA SER A 52 23.99 -10.99 1.39
C SER A 52 22.81 -10.12 1.85
N ILE A 53 22.68 -8.90 1.32
CA ILE A 53 21.54 -8.01 1.57
C ILE A 53 20.25 -8.65 1.06
N GLY A 54 20.24 -9.13 -0.18
CA GLY A 54 19.06 -9.77 -0.76
C GLY A 54 18.61 -11.00 0.04
N LYS A 55 19.57 -11.80 0.53
CA LYS A 55 19.28 -12.93 1.41
C LYS A 55 18.66 -12.49 2.73
N ARG A 56 19.27 -11.51 3.44
CA ARG A 56 18.74 -10.99 4.71
C ARG A 56 17.35 -10.39 4.53
N PHE A 57 17.15 -9.59 3.48
CA PHE A 57 15.85 -9.01 3.15
C PHE A 57 14.78 -10.10 2.96
N MET A 58 15.10 -11.14 2.18
CA MET A 58 14.18 -12.25 1.96
C MET A 58 13.87 -13.02 3.25
N GLU A 59 14.86 -13.22 4.11
CA GLU A 59 14.70 -13.87 5.43
C GLU A 59 13.80 -13.05 6.35
N ASN A 60 14.03 -11.73 6.46
CA ASN A 60 13.20 -10.80 7.23
C ASN A 60 11.75 -10.84 6.75
N LEU A 61 11.53 -10.68 5.44
CA LEU A 61 10.20 -10.68 4.85
C LEU A 61 9.47 -12.02 5.02
N ASN A 62 10.22 -13.13 4.94
CA ASN A 62 9.67 -14.44 5.23
C ASN A 62 9.21 -14.57 6.70
N GLY A 63 9.90 -13.91 7.63
CA GLY A 63 9.51 -13.80 9.05
C GLY A 63 8.14 -13.15 9.20
N TYR A 64 7.91 -11.99 8.58
CA TYR A 64 6.61 -11.31 8.59
C TYR A 64 5.48 -12.20 8.07
N PHE A 65 5.71 -12.95 6.98
CA PHE A 65 4.73 -13.91 6.47
C PHE A 65 4.47 -15.11 7.40
N ASP A 66 5.43 -15.49 8.22
CA ASP A 66 5.24 -16.57 9.21
C ASP A 66 4.51 -16.05 10.45
N GLU A 67 4.73 -14.78 10.83
CA GLU A 67 4.13 -14.14 11.99
C GLU A 67 2.67 -13.72 11.78
N ILE A 68 2.28 -13.29 10.57
CA ILE A 68 0.88 -12.90 10.27
C ILE A 68 -0.13 -14.04 10.55
N GLY A 69 0.32 -15.30 10.53
CA GLY A 69 -0.53 -16.47 10.81
C GLY A 69 -0.65 -16.85 12.29
N VAL A 70 0.03 -16.13 13.18
CA VAL A 70 0.13 -16.43 14.61
C VAL A 70 -0.72 -15.42 15.39
N PRO A 71 -1.73 -15.87 16.16
CA PRO A 71 -2.54 -14.97 16.96
C PRO A 71 -1.71 -14.29 18.05
N ALA A 72 -1.95 -13.00 18.29
CA ALA A 72 -1.10 -12.15 19.10
C ALA A 72 -0.87 -12.59 20.56
N SER A 73 -1.61 -13.60 21.05
CA SER A 73 -1.45 -14.21 22.38
C SER A 73 -0.12 -14.93 22.61
N THR A 74 0.77 -15.01 21.61
CA THR A 74 2.13 -15.56 21.75
C THR A 74 3.25 -14.56 21.45
N HIS A 75 2.94 -13.29 21.14
CA HIS A 75 3.98 -12.26 21.12
C HIS A 75 4.33 -11.95 22.57
N THR A 76 5.35 -12.61 23.09
CA THR A 76 6.05 -12.14 24.29
C THR A 76 6.46 -10.70 24.02
N GLU A 77 5.98 -9.79 24.86
CA GLU A 77 6.41 -8.39 24.92
C GLU A 77 7.95 -8.35 24.97
N ALA A 78 8.56 -8.20 23.80
CA ALA A 78 9.99 -8.02 23.64
C ALA A 78 10.25 -6.69 22.96
N GLU A 79 9.57 -5.63 23.43
CA GLU A 79 9.70 -4.27 22.87
C GLU A 79 9.81 -3.20 23.97
N THR A 80 10.48 -3.52 25.07
CA THR A 80 10.91 -2.53 26.07
C THR A 80 12.41 -2.56 26.39
N GLU A 81 13.21 -3.32 25.64
CA GLU A 81 14.68 -3.38 25.78
C GLU A 81 15.45 -2.84 24.56
N LYS A 82 14.88 -1.88 23.80
CA LYS A 82 15.54 -1.23 22.64
C LYS A 82 15.79 0.28 22.81
N PHE A 83 15.82 0.78 24.06
CA PHE A 83 16.07 2.20 24.34
C PHE A 83 17.35 2.48 25.13
N GLU A 84 18.20 1.47 25.40
CA GLU A 84 19.45 1.65 26.16
C GLU A 84 20.74 1.62 25.34
N ASP A 85 20.66 1.47 24.00
CA ASP A 85 21.81 1.59 23.09
C ASP A 85 21.79 2.91 22.28
N LEU A 86 21.26 3.99 22.87
CA LEU A 86 21.29 5.35 22.30
C LEU A 86 22.66 6.05 22.49
N ASN A 87 23.76 5.31 22.34
CA ASN A 87 25.09 5.89 22.30
C ASN A 87 25.38 6.36 20.87
N GLN A 88 25.04 7.63 20.62
CA GLN A 88 25.56 8.46 19.53
C GLN A 88 25.34 7.90 18.11
N ILE A 89 24.08 7.71 17.72
CA ILE A 89 23.73 7.77 16.29
C ILE A 89 24.09 9.18 15.82
N ASP A 90 24.98 9.26 14.84
CA ASP A 90 25.37 10.52 14.21
C ASP A 90 24.14 11.24 13.63
N HIS A 91 24.10 12.56 13.73
CA HIS A 91 22.95 13.37 13.30
C HIS A 91 22.58 13.07 11.84
N ASP A 92 23.61 12.91 11.00
CA ASP A 92 23.46 12.61 9.58
C ASP A 92 22.82 11.24 9.33
N HIS A 93 23.12 10.25 10.19
CA HIS A 93 22.52 8.91 10.07
C HIS A 93 21.04 8.91 10.48
N LEU A 94 20.69 9.69 11.51
CA LEU A 94 19.29 9.90 11.87
C LEU A 94 18.52 10.58 10.74
N GLU A 95 19.12 11.59 10.09
CA GLU A 95 18.52 12.25 8.92
C GLU A 95 18.28 11.27 7.77
N ALA A 96 19.24 10.39 7.49
CA ALA A 96 19.08 9.36 6.46
C ALA A 96 17.91 8.39 6.78
N MET A 97 17.73 8.02 8.05
CA MET A 97 16.60 7.18 8.49
C MET A 97 15.27 7.91 8.35
N VAL A 98 15.19 9.18 8.77
CA VAL A 98 13.99 10.01 8.60
C VAL A 98 13.64 10.16 7.12
N ALA A 99 14.62 10.33 6.24
CA ALA A 99 14.39 10.39 4.80
C ALA A 99 13.76 9.09 4.26
N MET A 100 14.17 7.92 4.76
CA MET A 100 13.55 6.64 4.42
C MET A 100 12.09 6.58 4.91
N GLU A 101 11.82 6.97 6.16
CA GLU A 101 10.46 7.02 6.71
C GLU A 101 9.55 7.97 5.90
N GLU A 102 10.06 9.13 5.47
CA GLU A 102 9.31 10.05 4.62
C GLU A 102 8.97 9.45 3.25
N MET A 103 9.92 8.74 2.62
CA MET A 103 9.68 8.04 1.36
C MET A 103 8.60 6.96 1.52
N ILE A 104 8.67 6.15 2.58
CA ILE A 104 7.68 5.12 2.89
C ILE A 104 6.30 5.75 3.12
N LYS A 105 6.23 6.78 3.97
CA LYS A 105 4.97 7.49 4.28
C LYS A 105 4.35 8.14 3.05
N GLN A 106 5.17 8.72 2.17
CA GLN A 106 4.70 9.29 0.91
C GLN A 106 4.06 8.22 0.01
N ARG A 107 4.63 7.01 -0.02
CA ARG A 107 4.12 5.86 -0.76
C ARG A 107 2.85 5.29 -0.11
N GLY A 108 2.79 5.19 1.21
CA GLY A 108 1.61 4.74 1.95
C GLY A 108 0.43 5.71 1.88
N THR A 109 0.68 7.02 1.81
CA THR A 109 -0.36 8.05 1.63
C THR A 109 -1.00 8.00 0.24
N SER A 110 -0.24 7.51 -0.75
CA SER A 110 -0.73 7.30 -2.10
C SER A 110 -1.41 5.94 -2.16
N ASP A 111 -2.74 5.88 -2.02
CA ASP A 111 -3.54 4.63 -2.02
C ASP A 111 -3.01 3.63 -3.06
N ILE A 112 -2.30 2.59 -2.59
CA ILE A 112 -1.70 1.58 -3.48
C ILE A 112 -2.85 0.77 -4.06
N ALA A 113 -3.05 0.88 -5.37
CA ALA A 113 -4.18 0.27 -6.03
C ALA A 113 -4.23 -1.25 -5.74
N GLY A 114 -5.38 -1.69 -5.21
CA GLY A 114 -5.60 -3.08 -4.86
C GLY A 114 -5.06 -3.53 -3.50
N MET A 115 -4.37 -2.67 -2.73
CA MET A 115 -3.88 -3.05 -1.38
C MET A 115 -5.02 -3.47 -0.47
N ARG A 116 -6.12 -2.71 -0.45
CA ARG A 116 -7.34 -3.05 0.31
C ARG A 116 -7.91 -4.42 -0.07
N ASN A 117 -7.89 -4.77 -1.35
CA ASN A 117 -8.35 -6.08 -1.83
C ASN A 117 -7.41 -7.20 -1.38
N PHE A 118 -6.11 -6.92 -1.38
CA PHE A 118 -5.11 -7.86 -0.90
C PHE A 118 -5.27 -8.11 0.61
N THR A 119 -5.40 -7.05 1.41
CA THR A 119 -5.70 -7.13 2.85
C THR A 119 -6.94 -7.97 3.13
N ALA A 120 -8.06 -7.68 2.45
CA ALA A 120 -9.29 -8.46 2.63
C ALA A 120 -9.13 -9.94 2.26
N ARG A 121 -8.36 -10.24 1.20
CA ARG A 121 -8.04 -11.62 0.84
C ARG A 121 -7.16 -12.30 1.89
N LEU A 122 -6.19 -11.61 2.48
CA LEU A 122 -5.39 -12.14 3.60
C LEU A 122 -6.25 -12.43 4.83
N GLU A 123 -7.12 -11.51 5.24
CA GLU A 123 -8.05 -11.72 6.37
C GLU A 123 -8.96 -12.93 6.14
N SER A 124 -9.45 -13.13 4.91
CA SER A 124 -10.27 -14.30 4.57
C SER A 124 -9.53 -15.64 4.73
N LEU A 125 -8.19 -15.62 4.66
CA LEU A 125 -7.33 -16.78 4.84
C LEU A 125 -6.90 -17.00 6.29
N LEU A 126 -7.09 -16.00 7.17
CA LEU A 126 -6.59 -15.96 8.53
C LEU A 126 -7.75 -15.72 9.53
N PRO A 127 -8.56 -16.75 9.85
CA PRO A 127 -9.71 -16.57 10.72
C PRO A 127 -9.33 -16.02 12.10
N GLY A 128 -9.92 -14.89 12.48
CA GLY A 128 -9.68 -14.25 13.78
C GLY A 128 -8.47 -13.32 13.82
N ILE A 129 -7.81 -13.08 12.69
CA ILE A 129 -6.71 -12.13 12.55
C ILE A 129 -7.19 -10.98 11.67
N ARG A 130 -7.13 -9.76 12.21
CA ARG A 130 -7.34 -8.53 11.44
C ARG A 130 -6.01 -8.16 10.78
N VAL A 131 -6.05 -7.82 9.50
CA VAL A 131 -4.85 -7.41 8.75
C VAL A 131 -4.91 -5.91 8.52
N ASP A 132 -3.83 -5.21 8.87
CA ASP A 132 -3.65 -3.77 8.70
C ASP A 132 -2.19 -3.47 8.28
N GLU A 133 -1.82 -2.20 8.24
CA GLU A 133 -0.48 -1.77 7.82
C GLU A 133 0.63 -2.35 8.74
N ALA A 134 0.30 -2.63 10.01
CA ALA A 134 1.27 -3.08 11.01
C ALA A 134 1.64 -4.57 10.90
N ASN A 135 0.83 -5.38 10.21
CA ASN A 135 1.08 -6.82 10.09
C ASN A 135 1.02 -7.36 8.66
N ASN A 136 0.65 -6.53 7.67
CA ASN A 136 0.64 -6.92 6.27
C ASN A 136 2.08 -7.01 5.71
N PRO A 137 2.58 -8.20 5.33
CA PRO A 137 3.99 -8.37 4.95
C PRO A 137 4.42 -7.63 3.69
N ILE A 138 3.48 -7.15 2.86
CA ILE A 138 3.79 -6.36 1.66
C ILE A 138 3.40 -4.89 1.81
N ASP A 139 3.07 -4.45 3.02
CA ASP A 139 2.88 -3.04 3.31
C ASP A 139 4.21 -2.27 3.19
N PRO A 140 4.20 -1.01 2.70
CA PRO A 140 5.40 -0.18 2.61
C PRO A 140 6.22 -0.13 3.90
N ASP A 141 5.57 -0.04 5.07
CA ASP A 141 6.27 0.03 6.36
C ASP A 141 7.03 -1.27 6.64
N GLN A 142 6.40 -2.42 6.44
CA GLN A 142 7.03 -3.72 6.66
C GLN A 142 8.17 -4.01 5.66
N ILE A 143 7.99 -3.62 4.39
CA ILE A 143 9.03 -3.76 3.37
C ILE A 143 10.22 -2.84 3.69
N GLY A 144 9.94 -1.63 4.15
CA GLY A 144 10.95 -0.68 4.64
C GLY A 144 11.77 -1.26 5.77
N ASP A 145 11.11 -1.77 6.81
CA ASP A 145 11.79 -2.33 7.99
C ASP A 145 12.63 -3.57 7.63
N CYS A 146 12.10 -4.45 6.76
CA CYS A 146 12.85 -5.58 6.20
C CYS A 146 14.14 -5.14 5.50
N PHE A 147 14.08 -4.04 4.74
CA PHE A 147 15.24 -3.53 4.00
C PHE A 147 16.23 -2.82 4.91
N TYR A 148 15.76 -2.02 5.87
CA TYR A 148 16.57 -1.36 6.87
C TYR A 148 17.42 -2.38 7.66
N GLU A 149 16.79 -3.41 8.23
CA GLU A 149 17.51 -4.47 8.96
C GLU A 149 18.43 -5.30 8.04
N ALA A 150 18.14 -5.38 6.74
CA ALA A 150 19.01 -6.08 5.78
C ALA A 150 20.30 -5.30 5.45
N ILE A 151 20.31 -3.97 5.51
CA ILE A 151 21.50 -3.16 5.22
C ILE A 151 22.24 -2.70 6.48
N LYS A 152 21.58 -2.67 7.64
CA LYS A 152 22.15 -2.26 8.93
C LYS A 152 23.53 -2.85 9.27
N PRO A 153 23.83 -4.15 8.98
CA PRO A 153 25.16 -4.71 9.26
C PRO A 153 26.31 -4.12 8.45
N LEU A 154 26.04 -3.32 7.41
CA LEU A 154 27.08 -2.69 6.59
C LEU A 154 27.64 -1.39 7.20
N GLU A 155 26.96 -0.82 8.20
CA GLU A 155 27.38 0.42 8.88
C GLU A 155 27.78 1.54 7.90
N LEU A 156 26.97 1.71 6.86
CA LEU A 156 27.22 2.71 5.82
C LEU A 156 27.05 4.13 6.38
N ASP A 157 27.86 5.07 5.88
CA ASP A 157 27.65 6.47 6.20
C ASP A 157 26.32 6.99 5.62
N ALA A 158 25.85 8.10 6.18
CA ALA A 158 24.61 8.74 5.81
C ALA A 158 24.52 9.08 4.31
N GLN A 159 25.64 9.50 3.68
CA GLN A 159 25.64 9.88 2.27
C GLN A 159 25.42 8.68 1.36
N HIS A 160 25.97 7.52 1.72
CA HIS A 160 25.75 6.27 1.02
C HIS A 160 24.34 5.72 1.26
N LEU A 161 23.84 5.81 2.50
CA LEU A 161 22.47 5.42 2.85
C LEU A 161 21.43 6.20 2.04
N LEU A 162 21.58 7.52 1.90
CA LEU A 162 20.65 8.34 1.12
C LEU A 162 20.54 7.89 -0.35
N ILE A 163 21.65 7.48 -0.98
CA ILE A 163 21.63 6.95 -2.35
C ILE A 163 20.90 5.60 -2.39
N ILE A 164 21.18 4.72 -1.44
CA ILE A 164 20.55 3.39 -1.37
C ILE A 164 19.05 3.52 -1.10
N TYR A 165 18.63 4.36 -0.16
CA TYR A 165 17.22 4.61 0.13
C TYR A 165 16.49 5.24 -1.05
N ARG A 166 17.13 6.16 -1.76
CA ARG A 166 16.55 6.72 -2.99
C ARG A 166 16.32 5.64 -4.05
N GLU A 167 17.30 4.78 -4.29
CA GLU A 167 17.16 3.70 -5.27
C GLU A 167 16.17 2.62 -4.82
N PHE A 168 16.06 2.38 -3.52
CA PHE A 168 15.04 1.52 -2.93
C PHE A 168 13.63 2.08 -3.15
N ASP A 169 13.40 3.36 -2.88
CA ASP A 169 12.11 4.01 -3.14
C ASP A 169 11.71 3.89 -4.62
N LEU A 170 12.64 4.21 -5.52
CA LEU A 170 12.38 4.15 -6.97
C LEU A 170 12.14 2.72 -7.47
N SER A 171 12.96 1.77 -7.02
CA SER A 171 12.98 0.42 -7.58
C SER A 171 12.03 -0.54 -6.90
N VAL A 172 11.77 -0.38 -5.60
CA VAL A 172 10.97 -1.32 -4.79
C VAL A 172 9.60 -0.71 -4.51
N LEU A 173 9.54 0.42 -3.80
CA LEU A 173 8.27 1.05 -3.45
C LEU A 173 7.52 1.57 -4.68
N GLY A 174 8.26 2.07 -5.68
CA GLY A 174 7.71 2.49 -6.98
C GLY A 174 7.07 1.37 -7.81
N GLU A 175 7.37 0.11 -7.51
CA GLU A 175 6.78 -1.07 -8.19
C GLU A 175 5.81 -1.85 -7.29
N LEU A 176 5.56 -1.36 -6.08
CA LEU A 176 4.79 -2.11 -5.08
C LEU A 176 3.35 -2.37 -5.55
N GLU A 177 2.73 -1.42 -6.25
CA GLU A 177 1.42 -1.63 -6.88
C GLU A 177 1.40 -2.85 -7.83
N THR A 178 2.46 -3.03 -8.62
CA THR A 178 2.60 -4.19 -9.51
C THR A 178 2.74 -5.50 -8.73
N VAL A 179 3.44 -5.48 -7.59
CA VAL A 179 3.55 -6.65 -6.69
C VAL A 179 2.20 -6.96 -6.07
N VAL A 180 1.48 -5.97 -5.56
CA VAL A 180 0.13 -6.10 -5.00
C VAL A 180 -0.84 -6.66 -6.04
N ALA A 181 -0.85 -6.13 -7.27
CA ALA A 181 -1.70 -6.62 -8.35
C ALA A 181 -1.43 -8.09 -8.69
N LYS A 182 -0.16 -8.50 -8.76
CA LYS A 182 0.22 -9.90 -9.00
C LYS A 182 -0.20 -10.82 -7.86
N SER A 183 0.00 -10.39 -6.61
CA SER A 183 -0.40 -11.14 -5.43
C SER A 183 -1.91 -11.32 -5.37
N ASN A 184 -2.67 -10.26 -5.69
CA ASN A 184 -4.12 -10.27 -5.83
C ASN A 184 -4.59 -11.27 -6.90
N ALA A 185 -4.07 -11.15 -8.13
CA ALA A 185 -4.42 -12.06 -9.23
C ALA A 185 -4.10 -13.52 -8.88
N MET A 186 -2.97 -13.76 -8.20
CA MET A 186 -2.58 -15.09 -7.75
C MET A 186 -3.56 -15.64 -6.70
N LEU A 187 -3.91 -14.87 -5.68
CA LEU A 187 -4.92 -15.27 -4.68
C LEU A 187 -6.28 -15.56 -5.31
N ALA A 188 -6.74 -14.69 -6.22
CA ALA A 188 -7.98 -14.88 -6.98
C ALA A 188 -7.96 -16.19 -7.78
N SER A 189 -6.86 -16.48 -8.47
CA SER A 189 -6.69 -17.72 -9.25
C SER A 189 -6.71 -18.99 -8.39
N MET A 190 -6.36 -18.86 -7.10
CA MET A 190 -6.45 -19.93 -6.11
C MET A 190 -7.82 -19.99 -5.40
N GLY A 191 -8.82 -19.24 -5.89
CA GLY A 191 -10.19 -19.22 -5.36
C GLY A 191 -10.39 -18.32 -4.13
N VAL A 192 -9.43 -17.45 -3.80
CA VAL A 192 -9.54 -16.55 -2.64
C VAL A 192 -10.22 -15.25 -3.09
N MET A 193 -11.52 -15.15 -2.78
CA MET A 193 -12.38 -14.01 -3.15
C MET A 193 -12.18 -13.57 -4.62
N PRO A 194 -12.44 -14.46 -5.60
CA PRO A 194 -12.21 -14.16 -7.01
C PRO A 194 -13.06 -12.99 -7.52
N ASP A 195 -14.27 -12.80 -6.97
CA ASP A 195 -15.22 -11.77 -7.41
C ASP A 195 -15.02 -10.39 -6.74
N LEU A 196 -14.01 -10.26 -5.86
CA LEU A 196 -13.77 -9.03 -5.09
C LEU A 196 -13.46 -7.82 -5.98
N GLU A 197 -12.82 -8.04 -7.13
CA GLU A 197 -12.53 -6.98 -8.11
C GLU A 197 -13.77 -6.61 -8.95
N THR A 198 -14.69 -7.56 -9.17
CA THR A 198 -15.93 -7.35 -9.92
C THR A 198 -16.98 -6.60 -9.10
N ALA A 199 -17.02 -6.81 -7.78
CA ALA A 199 -17.99 -6.17 -6.88
C ALA A 199 -17.86 -4.63 -6.86
N VAL A 200 -16.64 -4.10 -6.96
CA VAL A 200 -16.38 -2.65 -7.03
C VAL A 200 -16.93 -2.04 -8.33
N GLN A 201 -16.93 -2.79 -9.43
CA GLN A 201 -17.49 -2.33 -10.71
C GLN A 201 -19.03 -2.39 -10.74
N ILE A 202 -19.66 -3.31 -10.01
CA ILE A 202 -21.12 -3.41 -9.93
C ILE A 202 -21.71 -2.30 -9.04
N SER A 203 -21.01 -1.92 -7.96
CA SER A 203 -21.43 -0.81 -7.09
C SER A 203 -21.23 0.59 -7.69
N ALA A 204 -20.48 0.71 -8.79
CA ALA A 204 -20.24 1.97 -9.51
C ALA A 204 -21.21 2.21 -10.69
N LYS A 205 -22.24 1.38 -10.89
CA LYS A 205 -23.28 1.62 -11.90
C LYS A 205 -24.43 2.41 -11.28
N PRO A 206 -24.78 3.62 -11.77
CA PRO A 206 -25.98 4.32 -11.32
C PRO A 206 -27.21 3.50 -11.70
N ALA A 207 -28.19 3.45 -10.80
CA ALA A 207 -29.51 2.91 -11.08
C ALA A 207 -30.08 3.58 -12.35
N GLU A 208 -30.18 2.81 -13.45
CA GLU A 208 -30.99 3.20 -14.60
C GLU A 208 -32.44 3.28 -14.14
N MET A 209 -32.92 4.51 -14.01
CA MET A 209 -34.32 4.82 -13.75
C MET A 209 -35.14 4.37 -14.96
N SER A 210 -35.79 3.21 -14.85
CA SER A 210 -36.84 2.80 -15.78
C SER A 210 -38.02 3.75 -15.60
N VAL A 211 -38.18 4.68 -16.53
CA VAL A 211 -39.41 5.47 -16.69
C VAL A 211 -40.47 4.52 -17.26
N ILE A 212 -41.30 3.98 -16.37
CA ILE A 212 -42.53 3.30 -16.74
C ILE A 212 -43.62 4.37 -16.74
N ASP A 213 -44.14 4.67 -17.93
CA ASP A 213 -45.33 5.49 -18.18
C ASP A 213 -46.58 4.60 -18.04
N PRO A 214 -47.50 4.87 -17.11
CA PRO A 214 -48.84 4.31 -17.15
C PRO A 214 -49.83 5.37 -17.63
N GLN A 215 -50.26 5.20 -18.89
CA GLN A 215 -51.47 5.78 -19.45
C GLN A 215 -52.69 5.45 -18.56
N GLU A 216 -53.40 6.46 -18.06
CA GLU A 216 -54.77 6.32 -17.52
C GLU A 216 -55.82 6.69 -18.60
N PRO A 217 -56.84 5.86 -18.87
CA PRO A 217 -58.01 6.26 -19.63
C PRO A 217 -59.13 6.84 -18.75
N LEU A 218 -59.77 7.91 -19.23
CA LEU A 218 -60.95 8.56 -18.67
C LEU A 218 -62.16 7.63 -18.51
N SER A 219 -62.93 7.80 -17.42
CA SER A 219 -64.41 7.92 -17.44
C SER A 219 -65.03 8.33 -16.08
N GLN A 220 -65.75 9.47 -16.09
CA GLN A 220 -67.11 9.73 -15.52
C GLN A 220 -67.33 9.55 -14.00
N GLN A 221 -68.01 10.38 -13.20
CA GLN A 221 -68.99 11.49 -13.26
C GLN A 221 -68.87 12.22 -11.89
N ILE A 222 -69.21 13.50 -11.69
CA ILE A 222 -70.51 14.11 -11.32
C ILE A 222 -70.10 15.59 -11.07
N GLY A 223 -70.60 16.63 -11.74
CA GLY A 223 -71.96 17.17 -11.61
C GLY A 223 -71.97 18.41 -10.68
N GLU A 224 -72.35 19.56 -11.25
CA GLU A 224 -72.84 20.80 -10.60
C GLU A 224 -71.87 21.94 -10.22
N GLN A 225 -71.92 22.99 -11.04
CA GLN A 225 -71.57 24.39 -10.71
C GLN A 225 -72.63 25.01 -9.79
N PRO A 226 -72.32 26.15 -9.15
CA PRO A 226 -72.96 27.37 -9.66
C PRO A 226 -72.03 28.60 -9.79
N LYS A 227 -72.56 29.54 -10.57
CA LYS A 227 -72.09 30.87 -10.99
C LYS A 227 -72.03 31.91 -9.86
N ALA A 228 -71.12 32.88 -9.99
CA ALA A 228 -71.33 34.35 -9.91
C ALA A 228 -69.95 35.02 -10.05
N GLU A 229 -69.61 35.73 -11.13
CA GLU A 229 -69.86 37.17 -11.32
C GLU A 229 -69.71 37.97 -10.01
N ASN A 230 -68.58 38.69 -9.81
CA ASN A 230 -68.57 40.13 -10.01
C ASN A 230 -67.20 40.79 -9.81
N GLU A 231 -67.03 41.85 -10.62
CA GLU A 231 -66.43 43.14 -10.31
C GLU A 231 -64.89 43.28 -10.16
N LEU A 232 -64.39 44.03 -11.15
CA LEU A 232 -63.25 44.93 -11.06
C LEU A 232 -63.28 45.78 -9.78
N GLU A 233 -62.15 45.86 -9.09
CA GLU A 233 -61.68 47.12 -8.51
C GLU A 233 -60.15 47.07 -8.32
N ARG A 234 -59.44 47.84 -9.17
CA ARG A 234 -58.18 48.52 -8.83
C ARG A 234 -58.54 50.02 -8.75
N PRO A 235 -57.72 50.92 -8.19
CA PRO A 235 -56.44 50.79 -7.48
C PRO A 235 -56.43 51.61 -6.16
N ASN A 236 -55.31 51.70 -5.44
CA ASN A 236 -54.90 52.99 -4.85
C ASN A 236 -53.44 53.02 -4.38
N TYR A 237 -52.76 54.08 -4.83
CA TYR A 237 -51.70 54.96 -4.24
C TYR A 237 -50.70 54.38 -3.21
N ALA A 238 -49.45 54.83 -3.13
CA ALA A 238 -48.82 56.06 -3.59
C ALA A 238 -47.30 55.88 -3.70
N GLY A 239 -46.69 56.61 -4.63
CA GLY A 239 -45.30 57.05 -4.61
C GLY A 239 -45.29 58.50 -5.06
#